data_AF-A0A560CZK5-F1
#
_entry.id   AF-A0A560CZK5-F1
#
_cell.length_a   1.000
_cell.length_b   1.000
_cell.length_c   1.000
_cell.angle_alpha   90.00
_cell.angle_beta   90.00
_cell.angle_gamma   90.00
#
_symmetry.space_group_name_H-M   'P 1'
#
loop_
_entity.id
_entity.type
_entity.pdbx_description
1 polymer ?
#
loop_
_entity_poly.entity_id
_entity_poly.type
_entity_poly.pdbx_seq_one_letter_code
_entity_poly.pdbx_strand_id
1 'polypeptide(L)'
;MQKTAGQTLPQGWTAHVYDSQMTLQNREGAAKYFFDAFLGCQIPQNRAHLTRTFFEHTRTFIRLLPVEPEIRDDLLTSLYTYLKVDQTPTIQVNKFLNGLPAY
;
A
#
# COMPACT_ATOMS: atom_id res chain seq x y z
N MET A 1 2.56 -40.82 22.09
CA MET A 1 2.82 -39.77 21.07
C MET A 1 3.85 -38.82 21.66
N GLN A 2 5.09 -38.87 21.18
CA GLN A 2 6.20 -38.07 21.69
C GLN A 2 6.04 -36.62 21.20
N LYS A 3 6.05 -35.68 22.14
CA LYS A 3 6.01 -34.24 21.90
C LYS A 3 7.45 -33.81 21.63
N THR A 4 7.83 -33.64 20.37
CA THR A 4 9.19 -33.23 19.99
C THR A 4 9.46 -31.84 20.55
N ALA A 5 10.50 -31.72 21.38
CA ALA A 5 10.99 -30.46 21.92
C ALA A 5 11.32 -29.49 20.76
N GLY A 6 10.80 -28.26 20.83
CA GLY A 6 11.06 -27.24 19.82
C GLY A 6 12.55 -26.94 19.73
N GLN A 7 13.19 -27.38 18.64
CA GLN A 7 14.55 -26.99 18.33
C GLN A 7 14.61 -25.47 18.16
N THR A 8 15.55 -24.83 18.84
CA THR A 8 15.81 -23.41 18.68
C THR A 8 16.38 -23.20 17.28
N LEU A 9 15.69 -22.40 16.46
CA LEU A 9 16.11 -22.14 15.09
C LEU A 9 17.43 -21.34 15.08
N PRO A 10 18.31 -21.58 14.10
CA PRO A 10 19.54 -20.80 13.94
C PRO A 10 19.26 -19.30 13.81
N GLN A 11 20.18 -18.47 14.28
CA GLN A 11 20.09 -17.02 14.12
C GLN A 11 20.02 -16.65 12.63
N GLY A 12 19.00 -15.89 12.23
CA GLY A 12 18.78 -15.51 10.83
C GLY A 12 17.95 -16.50 9.99
N TRP A 13 17.37 -17.52 10.61
CA TRP A 13 16.44 -18.41 9.92
C TRP A 13 15.15 -17.69 9.52
N THR A 14 14.69 -17.92 8.29
CA THR A 14 13.45 -17.34 7.73
C THR A 14 12.66 -18.43 7.03
N ALA A 15 11.33 -18.45 7.23
CA ALA A 15 10.41 -19.31 6.50
C ALA A 15 9.62 -18.49 5.47
N HIS A 16 9.51 -19.05 4.26
CA HIS A 16 8.65 -18.50 3.21
C HIS A 16 7.43 -19.40 3.04
N VAL A 17 6.24 -18.81 3.19
CA VAL A 17 4.97 -19.51 2.98
C VAL A 17 4.39 -19.03 1.66
N TYR A 18 4.05 -19.97 0.78
CA TYR A 18 3.44 -19.70 -0.52
C TYR A 18 2.03 -20.28 -0.56
N ASP A 19 1.09 -19.47 -1.04
CA ASP A 19 -0.28 -19.88 -1.30
C ASP A 19 -0.56 -19.75 -2.80
N SER A 20 -0.87 -20.87 -3.45
CA SER A 20 -1.13 -20.96 -4.88
C SER A 20 -2.45 -20.30 -5.30
N GLN A 21 -3.36 -20.03 -4.35
CA GLN A 21 -4.62 -19.34 -4.55
C GLN A 21 -4.53 -17.84 -4.22
N MET A 22 -3.40 -17.36 -3.69
CA MET A 22 -3.21 -15.96 -3.36
C MET A 22 -2.94 -15.13 -4.62
N THR A 23 -3.99 -14.45 -5.11
CA THR A 23 -3.90 -13.51 -6.22
C THR A 23 -3.72 -12.07 -5.73
N LEU A 24 -3.24 -11.18 -6.61
CA LEU A 24 -3.09 -9.74 -6.30
C LEU A 24 -4.41 -9.07 -5.87
N GLN A 25 -5.56 -9.59 -6.31
CA GLN A 25 -6.89 -9.07 -5.95
C GLN A 25 -7.41 -9.64 -4.62
N ASN A 26 -6.94 -10.80 -4.17
CA ASN A 26 -7.44 -11.47 -2.96
C ASN A 26 -6.47 -11.34 -1.76
N ARG A 27 -5.42 -10.53 -1.89
CA ARG A 27 -4.38 -10.32 -0.87
C ARG A 27 -4.83 -9.52 0.34
N GLU A 28 -5.86 -8.69 0.21
CA GLU A 28 -6.23 -7.71 1.24
C GLU A 28 -7.13 -8.30 2.35
N GLY A 29 -7.82 -9.41 2.08
CA GLY A 29 -8.78 -10.04 2.99
C GLY A 29 -8.19 -11.14 3.88
N ALA A 30 -8.72 -12.37 3.74
CA ALA A 30 -8.36 -13.53 4.59
C ALA A 30 -6.86 -13.85 4.58
N ALA A 31 -6.16 -13.59 3.47
CA ALA A 31 -4.72 -13.72 3.36
C ALA A 31 -3.97 -12.80 4.34
N LYS A 32 -4.42 -11.56 4.54
CA LYS A 32 -3.79 -10.65 5.51
C LYS A 32 -3.97 -11.14 6.94
N TYR A 33 -5.19 -11.49 7.34
CA TYR A 33 -5.41 -12.01 8.69
C TYR A 33 -4.64 -13.32 8.94
N PHE A 34 -4.66 -14.25 7.98
CA PHE A 34 -3.99 -15.54 8.14
C PHE A 34 -2.46 -15.42 8.10
N PHE A 35 -1.89 -14.69 7.16
CA PHE A 35 -0.43 -14.57 7.04
C PHE A 35 0.15 -13.58 8.06
N ASP A 36 -0.44 -12.40 8.25
CA ASP A 36 0.09 -11.37 9.16
C ASP A 36 -0.34 -11.61 10.61
N ALA A 37 -1.64 -11.67 10.88
CA ALA A 37 -2.15 -11.72 12.26
C ALA A 37 -2.04 -13.12 12.91
N PHE A 38 -2.22 -14.20 12.14
CA PHE A 38 -2.16 -15.57 12.67
C PHE A 38 -0.77 -16.20 12.60
N LEU A 39 -0.07 -16.07 11.46
CA LEU A 39 1.29 -16.64 11.26
C LEU A 39 2.43 -15.67 11.59
N GLY A 40 2.18 -14.37 11.74
CA GLY A 40 3.24 -13.36 11.98
C GLY A 40 4.13 -13.10 10.76
N CYS A 41 3.69 -13.47 9.56
CA CYS A 41 4.40 -13.29 8.30
C CYS A 41 4.07 -11.94 7.68
N GLN A 42 5.08 -11.22 7.21
CA GLN A 42 4.87 -9.96 6.50
C GLN A 42 4.60 -10.21 5.02
N ILE A 43 3.47 -9.71 4.51
CA ILE A 43 3.20 -9.72 3.06
C ILE A 43 4.09 -8.66 2.40
N PRO A 44 4.94 -9.03 1.41
CA PRO A 44 5.79 -8.07 0.73
C PRO A 44 4.93 -7.01 0.02
N GLN A 45 5.10 -5.74 0.43
CA GLN A 45 4.48 -4.62 -0.25
C GLN A 45 5.15 -4.42 -1.61
N ASN A 46 4.36 -4.50 -2.69
CA ASN A 46 4.84 -4.21 -4.03
C ASN A 46 4.61 -2.72 -4.34
N ARG A 47 5.56 -2.09 -5.04
CA ARG A 47 5.48 -0.71 -5.53
C ARG A 47 4.15 -0.40 -6.22
N ALA A 48 3.64 -1.30 -7.06
CA ALA A 48 2.35 -1.13 -7.73
C ALA A 48 1.16 -1.01 -6.76
N HIS A 49 1.19 -1.76 -5.66
CA HIS A 49 0.15 -1.71 -4.63
C HIS A 49 0.21 -0.41 -3.83
N LEU A 50 1.42 0.05 -3.48
CA LEU A 50 1.61 1.34 -2.81
C LEU A 50 1.15 2.51 -3.68
N THR A 51 1.48 2.52 -4.97
CA THR A 51 1.02 3.54 -5.92
C THR A 51 -0.50 3.58 -6.02
N ARG A 52 -1.15 2.41 -6.14
CA ARG A 52 -2.61 2.31 -6.16
C ARG A 52 -3.24 2.81 -4.87
N THR A 53 -2.70 2.39 -3.73
CA THR A 53 -3.20 2.76 -2.40
C THR A 53 -3.09 4.27 -2.17
N PHE A 54 -1.95 4.86 -2.52
CA PHE A 54 -1.76 6.30 -2.48
C PHE A 54 -2.77 7.05 -3.35
N PHE A 55 -2.98 6.59 -4.60
CA PHE A 55 -3.93 7.21 -5.51
C PHE A 55 -5.36 7.19 -4.94
N GLU A 56 -5.83 6.04 -4.48
CA GLU A 56 -7.20 5.91 -3.96
C GLU A 56 -7.42 6.75 -2.69
N HIS A 57 -6.46 6.76 -1.77
CA HIS A 57 -6.55 7.58 -0.56
C HIS A 57 -6.55 9.07 -0.89
N THR A 58 -5.65 9.52 -1.77
CA THR A 58 -5.54 10.95 -2.14
C THR A 58 -6.77 11.40 -2.92
N ARG A 59 -7.29 10.58 -3.84
CA ARG A 59 -8.53 10.86 -4.57
C ARG A 59 -9.73 10.96 -3.64
N THR A 60 -9.84 10.05 -2.67
CA THR A 60 -10.91 10.09 -1.66
C THR A 60 -10.80 11.35 -0.81
N PHE A 61 -9.60 11.70 -0.37
CA PHE A 61 -9.34 12.94 0.38
C PHE A 61 -9.78 14.19 -0.41
N ILE A 62 -9.37 14.32 -1.68
CA ILE A 62 -9.74 15.46 -2.54
C ILE A 62 -11.27 15.56 -2.73
N ARG A 63 -11.97 14.44 -2.85
CA ARG A 63 -13.43 14.41 -2.99
C ARG A 63 -14.17 14.87 -1.74
N LEU A 64 -13.58 14.67 -0.56
CA LEU A 64 -14.16 15.07 0.72
C LEU A 64 -13.80 16.51 1.12
N LEU A 65 -12.90 17.18 0.38
CA LEU A 65 -12.54 18.57 0.65
C LEU A 65 -13.75 19.50 0.39
N PRO A 66 -14.04 20.42 1.33
CA PRO A 66 -15.06 21.45 1.17
C PRO A 66 -14.51 22.62 0.35
N VAL A 67 -14.10 22.35 -0.89
CA VAL A 67 -13.61 23.34 -1.86
C VAL A 67 -14.57 23.47 -3.03
N GLU A 68 -14.45 24.57 -3.75
CA GLU A 68 -15.21 24.81 -4.98
C GLU A 68 -14.98 23.69 -6.01
N PRO A 69 -16.01 23.35 -6.82
CA PRO A 69 -15.92 22.27 -7.80
C PRO A 69 -14.73 22.40 -8.76
N GLU A 70 -14.43 23.63 -9.23
CA GLU A 70 -13.31 23.90 -10.13
C GLU A 70 -11.96 23.56 -9.48
N ILE A 71 -11.76 23.97 -8.22
CA ILE A 71 -10.55 23.66 -7.45
C ILE A 71 -10.42 22.14 -7.24
N ARG A 72 -11.52 21.45 -6.99
CA ARG A 72 -11.53 19.99 -6.85
C ARG A 72 -11.07 19.30 -8.14
N ASP A 73 -11.58 19.75 -9.29
CA ASP A 73 -11.24 19.15 -10.58
C ASP A 73 -9.78 19.40 -10.96
N ASP A 74 -9.24 20.59 -10.64
CA ASP A 74 -7.82 20.91 -10.78
C ASP A 74 -6.93 20.02 -9.90
N LEU A 75 -7.34 19.77 -8.65
CA LEU A 75 -6.62 18.87 -7.74
C LEU A 75 -6.61 17.42 -8.24
N LEU A 76 -7.73 16.92 -8.75
CA LEU A 76 -7.80 15.58 -9.33
C LEU A 76 -6.92 15.47 -10.58
N THR A 77 -6.98 16.47 -11.46
CA THR A 77 -6.16 16.52 -12.69
C THR A 77 -4.67 16.58 -12.36
N SER A 78 -4.30 17.34 -11.31
CA SER A 78 -2.93 17.41 -10.80
C SER A 78 -2.46 16.06 -10.25
N LEU A 79 -3.30 15.34 -9.51
CA LEU A 79 -3.00 13.98 -9.02
C LEU A 79 -2.75 12.99 -10.17
N TYR A 80 -3.58 13.04 -11.22
CA TYR A 80 -3.39 12.20 -12.41
C TYR A 80 -2.09 12.54 -13.15
N THR A 81 -1.81 13.82 -13.32
CA THR A 81 -0.59 14.30 -13.98
C THR A 81 0.65 13.91 -13.20
N TYR A 82 0.63 14.07 -11.88
CA TYR A 82 1.70 13.66 -10.98
C TYR A 82 2.05 12.18 -11.16
N LEU A 83 1.06 11.29 -11.13
CA LEU A 83 1.32 9.85 -11.28
C LEU A 83 1.70 9.41 -12.69
N LYS A 84 1.27 10.16 -13.72
CA LYS A 84 1.53 9.81 -15.13
C LYS A 84 2.88 10.36 -15.62
N VAL A 85 3.26 11.55 -15.18
CA VAL A 85 4.47 12.26 -15.61
C VAL A 85 5.66 11.92 -14.72
N ASP A 86 5.43 11.68 -13.42
CA ASP A 86 6.51 11.38 -12.49
C ASP A 86 6.91 9.90 -12.59
N GLN A 87 8.07 9.65 -13.23
CA GLN A 87 8.70 8.32 -13.32
C GLN A 87 9.51 7.97 -12.05
N THR A 88 9.45 8.80 -11.00
CA THR A 88 10.23 8.53 -9.80
C THR A 88 9.70 7.29 -9.06
N PRO A 89 10.59 6.38 -8.63
CA PRO A 89 10.20 5.13 -7.96
C PRO A 89 9.67 5.32 -6.53
N THR A 90 9.55 6.57 -6.05
CA THR A 90 9.20 6.89 -4.67
C THR A 90 8.20 8.04 -4.63
N ILE A 91 6.97 7.72 -4.25
CA ILE A 91 5.93 8.72 -4.02
C ILE A 91 6.25 9.45 -2.72
N GLN A 92 6.47 10.76 -2.80
CA GLN A 92 6.68 11.62 -1.64
C GLN A 92 5.48 12.53 -1.45
N VAL A 93 4.64 12.21 -0.47
CA VAL A 93 3.40 12.94 -0.13
C VAL A 93 3.67 14.44 0.07
N ASN A 94 4.79 14.77 0.72
CA ASN A 94 5.18 16.14 1.02
C ASN A 94 5.48 16.97 -0.24
N LYS A 95 5.99 16.34 -1.31
CA LYS A 95 6.25 17.01 -2.59
C LYS A 95 4.96 17.39 -3.30
N PHE A 96 3.93 16.53 -3.23
CA PHE A 96 2.62 16.83 -3.80
C PHE A 96 1.96 18.01 -3.08
N LEU A 97 1.95 17.99 -1.73
CA LEU A 97 1.33 19.04 -0.92
C LEU A 97 1.99 20.41 -1.11
N ASN A 98 3.33 20.45 -1.23
CA ASN A 98 4.07 21.70 -1.41
C ASN A 98 3.95 22.29 -2.83
N GLY A 99 3.46 21.53 -3.80
CA GLY A 99 3.21 22.00 -5.17
C GLY A 99 1.84 22.65 -5.36
N LEU A 100 0.96 22.55 -4.37
CA LEU A 100 -0.36 23.16 -4.41
C LEU A 100 -0.27 24.61 -3.90
N PRO A 101 -0.90 25.58 -4.60
CA PRO A 101 -1.00 26.94 -4.07
C PRO A 101 -1.72 26.91 -2.73
N ALA A 102 -1.18 27.67 -1.76
CA ALA A 102 -1.79 27.82 -0.45
C ALA A 102 -3.13 28.55 -0.61
N TYR A 103 -4.22 27.84 -0.32
CA TYR A 103 -5.57 28.40 -0.15
C TYR A 103 -5.92 28.38 1.33
#